data_AF-A0A5J6XK87-F1
#
_entry.id   AF-A0A5J6XK87-F1
#
_cell.length_a   1.000
_cell.length_b   1.000
_cell.length_c   1.000
_cell.angle_alpha   90.00
_cell.angle_beta   90.00
_cell.angle_gamma   90.00
#
_symmetry.space_group_name_H-M   'P 1'
#
loop_
_entity.id
_entity.type
_entity.pdbx_description
1 polymer ?
#
loop_
_entity_poly.entity_id
_entity_poly.type
_entity_poly.pdbx_seq_one_letter_code
_entity_poly.pdbx_strand_id
1 'polypeptide(L)'
;MKKALHILKAIVTWLLVLVSIGIMVFTIISVTTFDQPDRNLFGYKPLIVLSDSMSKTDFNAGDLVLIKDTDPSTLKEGDIIAYTSTGTDNYGEIVTHKIRRLTADANGDPGFITYGTTTNTDDETVVTYEYVLGKYETHIPKIGTFFQFLKTVPGYICCIFIPFMLLIVIHLMDSIRLFRKYKSEQKAELQAERDEIAKERAESQKMMEELLKLKEQLRTTNNGVNSNAAATYTQGNGEEGIFSTDTKNVLGGERI
;
A
#
# COMPACT_ATOMS: atom_id res chain seq x y z
N MET A 1 5.34 -3.93 -25.33
CA MET A 1 4.55 -4.37 -24.15
C MET A 1 5.05 -3.80 -22.81
N LYS A 2 6.36 -3.80 -22.49
CA LYS A 2 6.88 -3.27 -21.20
C LYS A 2 6.57 -1.78 -20.93
N LYS A 3 6.60 -0.91 -21.96
CA LYS A 3 6.23 0.51 -21.84
C LYS A 3 4.75 0.72 -21.48
N ALA A 4 3.85 -0.04 -22.12
CA ALA A 4 2.43 0.00 -21.82
C ALA A 4 2.13 -0.45 -20.38
N LEU A 5 2.82 -1.47 -19.88
CA LEU A 5 2.69 -1.93 -18.49
C LEU A 5 3.16 -0.89 -17.47
N HIS A 6 4.24 -0.15 -17.79
CA HIS A 6 4.76 0.91 -16.93
C HIS A 6 3.80 2.12 -16.87
N ILE A 7 3.25 2.52 -18.02
CA ILE A 7 2.26 3.59 -18.11
C ILE A 7 0.98 3.19 -17.38
N LEU A 8 0.50 1.96 -17.56
CA LEU A 8 -0.67 1.44 -16.86
C LEU A 8 -0.48 1.46 -15.34
N LYS A 9 0.68 1.00 -14.84
CA LYS A 9 1.00 1.09 -13.41
C LYS A 9 1.02 2.52 -12.89
N ALA A 10 1.64 3.45 -13.62
CA ALA A 10 1.67 4.85 -13.24
C ALA A 10 0.26 5.45 -13.15
N ILE A 11 -0.60 5.14 -14.14
CA ILE A 11 -2.01 5.55 -14.13
C ILE A 11 -2.74 4.97 -12.92
N VAL A 12 -2.56 3.68 -12.63
CA VAL A 12 -3.18 3.01 -11.47
C VAL A 12 -2.71 3.65 -10.15
N THR A 13 -1.41 3.93 -10.00
CA THR A 13 -0.89 4.58 -8.79
C THR A 13 -1.44 6.00 -8.62
N TRP A 14 -1.46 6.81 -9.68
CA TRP A 14 -2.03 8.15 -9.65
C TRP A 14 -3.53 8.14 -9.36
N LEU A 15 -4.26 7.18 -9.95
CA LEU A 15 -5.68 6.96 -9.65
C LEU A 15 -5.89 6.59 -8.17
N LEU A 16 -5.05 5.71 -7.62
CA LEU A 16 -5.15 5.29 -6.22
C LEU A 16 -4.84 6.45 -5.26
N VAL A 17 -3.85 7.29 -5.59
CA VAL A 17 -3.57 8.53 -4.85
C VAL A 17 -4.77 9.48 -4.90
N LEU A 18 -5.35 9.70 -6.08
CA LEU A 18 -6.51 10.59 -6.24
C LEU A 18 -7.74 10.06 -5.49
N VAL A 19 -7.98 8.75 -5.53
CA VAL A 19 -9.03 8.09 -4.74
C VAL A 19 -8.75 8.23 -3.24
N SER A 20 -7.50 8.10 -2.79
CA SER A 20 -7.15 8.25 -1.38
C SER A 20 -7.39 9.68 -0.88
N ILE A 21 -6.99 10.69 -1.66
CA ILE A 21 -7.27 12.10 -1.37
C ILE A 21 -8.78 12.36 -1.41
N GLY A 22 -9.48 11.79 -2.38
CA GLY A 22 -10.93 11.88 -2.50
C GLY A 22 -11.66 11.29 -1.29
N ILE A 23 -11.24 10.12 -0.82
CA ILE A 23 -11.79 9.48 0.38
C ILE A 23 -11.50 10.34 1.62
N MET A 24 -10.29 10.90 1.73
CA MET A 24 -9.93 11.80 2.84
C MET A 24 -10.79 13.08 2.84
N VAL A 25 -10.93 13.75 1.70
CA VAL A 25 -11.79 14.93 1.57
C VAL A 25 -13.26 14.57 1.82
N PHE A 26 -13.73 13.44 1.29
CA PHE A 26 -15.07 12.93 1.54
C PHE A 26 -15.32 12.64 3.01
N THR A 27 -14.37 12.03 3.73
CA THR A 27 -14.50 11.77 5.17
C THR A 27 -14.53 13.07 5.97
N ILE A 28 -13.66 14.04 5.67
CA ILE A 28 -13.68 15.35 6.32
C ILE A 28 -15.02 16.06 6.08
N ILE A 29 -15.49 16.10 4.82
CA ILE A 29 -16.78 16.69 4.47
C ILE A 29 -17.91 15.93 5.16
N SER A 30 -17.90 14.60 5.13
CA SER A 30 -18.90 13.75 5.78
C SER A 30 -18.99 14.07 7.27
N VAL A 31 -17.88 14.05 8.01
CA VAL A 31 -17.88 14.33 9.46
C VAL A 31 -18.37 15.76 9.75
N THR A 32 -17.94 16.74 8.96
CA THR A 32 -18.33 18.15 9.15
C THR A 32 -19.74 18.48 8.65
N THR A 33 -20.31 17.66 7.76
CA THR A 33 -21.61 17.92 7.12
C THR A 33 -22.75 17.12 7.76
N PHE A 34 -22.53 15.88 8.17
CA PHE A 34 -23.60 15.04 8.74
C PHE A 34 -23.98 15.39 10.19
N ASP A 35 -23.23 16.27 10.88
CA ASP A 35 -23.65 16.84 12.17
C ASP A 35 -24.42 18.16 12.03
N GLN A 36 -24.64 18.66 10.81
CA GLN A 36 -25.38 19.89 10.60
C GLN A 36 -26.76 19.59 9.97
N PRO A 37 -27.87 19.78 10.70
CA PRO A 37 -29.24 19.55 10.21
C PRO A 37 -29.70 20.52 9.10
N ASP A 38 -28.83 21.44 8.68
CA ASP A 38 -29.17 22.58 7.81
C ASP A 38 -28.89 22.34 6.33
N ARG A 39 -28.29 21.20 5.95
CA ARG A 39 -27.94 20.93 4.54
C ARG A 39 -29.03 20.08 3.87
N ASN A 40 -30.03 20.77 3.32
CA ASN A 40 -31.00 20.17 2.40
C ASN A 40 -30.30 19.67 1.13
N LEU A 41 -30.08 18.35 1.02
CA LEU A 41 -29.66 17.71 -0.22
C LEU A 41 -30.92 17.37 -1.01
N PHE A 42 -31.29 18.23 -1.96
CA PHE A 42 -32.49 18.05 -2.80
C PHE A 42 -33.82 17.91 -2.02
N GLY A 43 -33.93 18.56 -0.86
CA GLY A 43 -35.11 18.48 0.03
C GLY A 43 -35.11 17.28 0.97
N TYR A 44 -34.05 16.46 0.96
CA TYR A 44 -33.83 15.38 1.91
C TYR A 44 -32.70 15.72 2.88
N LYS A 45 -32.92 15.39 4.15
CA LYS A 45 -31.99 15.51 5.27
C LYS A 45 -31.62 14.10 5.75
N PRO A 46 -30.38 13.64 5.52
CA PRO A 46 -29.92 12.38 6.06
C PRO A 46 -29.56 12.57 7.55
N LEU A 47 -30.26 11.87 8.44
CA LEU A 47 -30.01 11.89 9.88
C LEU A 47 -29.62 10.48 10.36
N ILE A 48 -28.66 10.41 11.28
CA ILE A 48 -28.25 9.14 11.87
C ILE A 48 -29.10 8.92 13.13
N VAL A 49 -29.76 7.77 13.21
CA VAL A 49 -30.57 7.42 14.38
C VAL A 49 -29.63 7.13 15.54
N LEU A 50 -29.66 7.99 16.57
CA LEU A 50 -28.79 7.87 17.73
C LEU A 50 -29.35 6.92 18.80
N SER A 51 -30.67 6.82 18.91
CA SER A 51 -31.34 6.07 19.98
C SER A 51 -32.23 4.96 19.44
N ASP A 52 -32.40 3.91 20.25
CA ASP A 52 -33.19 2.73 19.89
C ASP A 52 -34.69 2.89 20.20
N SER A 53 -35.17 4.14 20.39
CA SER A 53 -36.55 4.44 20.78
C SER A 53 -37.59 4.11 19.70
N MET A 54 -37.12 3.91 18.47
CA MET A 54 -37.89 3.48 17.30
C MET A 54 -37.65 2.02 16.88
N SER A 55 -36.92 1.20 17.64
CA SER A 55 -36.54 -0.17 17.21
C SER A 55 -37.69 -1.14 16.93
N LYS A 56 -38.91 -0.84 17.38
CA LYS A 56 -40.13 -1.56 16.98
C LYS A 56 -40.69 -1.14 15.62
N THR A 57 -40.15 -0.11 14.98
CA THR A 57 -40.61 0.47 13.72
C THR A 57 -39.47 0.48 12.72
N ASP A 58 -39.38 -0.56 11.89
CA ASP A 58 -38.59 -0.71 10.65
C ASP A 58 -37.11 -0.22 10.57
N PHE A 59 -36.56 0.48 11.56
CA PHE A 59 -35.20 1.01 11.61
C PHE A 59 -34.67 1.01 13.06
N ASN A 60 -33.36 0.76 13.21
CA ASN A 60 -32.71 0.61 14.51
C ASN A 60 -31.70 1.74 14.78
N ALA A 61 -31.23 1.84 16.02
CA ALA A 61 -30.10 2.71 16.34
C ALA A 61 -28.89 2.41 15.43
N GLY A 62 -28.32 3.45 14.85
CA GLY A 62 -27.23 3.35 13.88
C GLY A 62 -27.67 3.21 12.42
N ASP A 63 -28.96 3.24 12.10
CA ASP A 63 -29.41 3.35 10.71
C ASP A 63 -29.37 4.81 10.23
N LEU A 64 -29.21 5.00 8.92
CA LEU A 64 -29.32 6.31 8.30
C LEU A 64 -30.76 6.51 7.84
N VAL A 65 -31.47 7.48 8.40
CA VAL A 65 -32.82 7.84 8.00
C VAL A 65 -32.81 9.06 7.08
N LEU A 66 -33.61 9.02 6.03
CA LEU A 66 -33.82 10.14 5.13
C LEU A 66 -35.16 10.78 5.46
N ILE A 67 -35.08 12.05 5.83
CA ILE A 67 -36.22 12.88 6.18
C ILE A 67 -36.43 13.91 5.10
N LYS A 68 -37.67 14.12 4.70
CA LYS A 68 -38.04 15.08 3.68
C LYS A 68 -38.71 16.28 4.33
N ASP A 69 -38.21 17.45 3.94
CA ASP A 69 -38.80 18.73 4.35
C ASP A 69 -40.25 18.79 3.85
N THR A 70 -41.20 18.87 4.78
CA THR A 70 -42.64 18.76 4.52
C THR A 70 -43.35 19.74 5.42
N ASP A 71 -44.35 20.44 4.88
CA ASP A 71 -45.18 21.35 5.65
C ASP A 71 -45.84 20.60 6.83
N PRO A 72 -45.56 21.00 8.08
CA PRO A 72 -46.11 20.33 9.25
C PRO A 72 -47.64 20.27 9.26
N SER A 73 -48.32 21.23 8.65
CA SER A 73 -49.79 21.26 8.57
C SER A 73 -50.39 20.08 7.79
N THR A 74 -49.59 19.43 6.94
CA THR A 74 -50.03 18.28 6.12
C THR A 74 -49.85 16.93 6.83
N LEU A 75 -49.14 16.92 7.96
CA LEU A 75 -48.83 15.71 8.72
C LEU A 75 -50.06 15.20 9.49
N LYS A 76 -50.14 13.88 9.65
CA LYS A 76 -51.28 13.22 10.29
C LYS A 76 -50.83 12.25 11.38
N GLU A 77 -51.79 11.86 12.21
CA GLU A 77 -51.61 10.78 13.18
C GLU A 77 -51.06 9.53 12.47
N GLY A 78 -50.02 8.94 13.06
CA GLY A 78 -49.33 7.79 12.51
C GLY A 78 -48.16 8.10 11.58
N ASP A 79 -47.92 9.35 11.20
CA ASP A 79 -46.69 9.73 10.50
C ASP A 79 -45.48 9.73 11.46
N ILE A 80 -44.30 9.43 10.93
CA ILE A 80 -43.03 9.50 11.66
C ILE A 80 -42.33 10.79 11.27
N ILE A 81 -41.95 11.58 12.26
CA ILE A 81 -41.31 12.88 12.07
C ILE A 81 -39.99 12.94 12.81
N ALA A 82 -39.07 13.71 12.27
CA ALA A 82 -37.89 14.15 13.01
C ALA A 82 -38.05 15.60 13.42
N TYR A 83 -37.70 15.90 14.67
CA TYR A 83 -37.81 17.22 15.24
C TYR A 83 -36.66 17.49 16.21
N THR A 84 -36.39 18.75 16.46
CA THR A 84 -35.46 19.17 17.50
C THR A 84 -36.19 19.19 18.83
N SER A 85 -35.74 18.38 19.79
CA SER A 85 -36.36 18.29 21.12
C SER A 85 -36.15 19.56 21.93
N THR A 86 -37.21 20.05 22.55
CA THR A 86 -37.22 21.20 23.47
C THR A 86 -37.38 20.79 24.93
N GLY A 87 -37.44 19.48 25.22
CA GLY A 87 -37.52 18.95 26.57
C GLY A 87 -36.23 19.19 27.36
N THR A 88 -36.32 19.33 28.68
CA THR A 88 -35.17 19.64 29.55
C THR A 88 -34.04 18.62 29.48
N ASP A 89 -34.37 17.36 29.24
CA ASP A 89 -33.41 16.26 29.29
C ASP A 89 -32.66 16.04 27.98
N ASN A 90 -33.24 16.46 26.84
CA ASN A 90 -32.70 16.23 25.50
C ASN A 90 -32.80 17.52 24.65
N TYR A 91 -32.59 18.68 25.26
CA TYR A 91 -32.76 19.98 24.60
C TYR A 91 -31.74 20.15 23.47
N GLY A 92 -32.24 20.45 22.26
CA GLY A 92 -31.41 20.67 21.07
C GLY A 92 -31.00 19.38 20.35
N GLU A 93 -31.36 18.20 20.88
CA GLU A 93 -31.11 16.93 20.20
C GLU A 93 -32.18 16.64 19.14
N ILE A 94 -31.78 15.95 18.07
CA ILE A 94 -32.69 15.53 17.01
C ILE A 94 -33.32 14.19 17.41
N VAL A 95 -34.63 14.18 17.54
CA VAL A 95 -35.42 13.00 17.92
C VAL A 95 -36.34 12.62 16.76
N THR A 96 -36.50 11.32 16.52
CA THR A 96 -37.40 10.80 15.46
C THR A 96 -38.49 9.95 16.10
N HIS A 97 -39.71 10.47 16.22
CA HIS A 97 -40.83 9.77 16.86
C HIS A 97 -42.10 9.77 15.98
N LYS A 98 -43.07 8.93 16.35
CA LYS A 98 -44.34 8.79 15.63
C LYS A 98 -45.40 9.74 16.22
N ILE A 99 -46.19 10.38 15.37
CA ILE A 99 -47.27 11.27 15.79
C ILE A 99 -48.40 10.43 16.37
N ARG A 100 -48.73 10.69 17.64
CA ARG A 100 -49.89 10.10 18.33
C ARG A 100 -51.16 10.87 18.01
N ARG A 101 -51.12 12.19 18.18
CA ARG A 101 -52.26 13.11 17.99
C ARG A 101 -51.80 14.53 17.71
N LEU A 102 -52.66 15.28 17.03
CA LEU A 102 -52.50 16.73 16.86
C LEU A 102 -53.01 17.44 18.13
N THR A 103 -52.26 18.43 18.61
CA THR A 103 -52.60 19.23 19.79
C THR A 103 -52.20 20.68 19.58
N ALA A 104 -52.44 21.54 20.56
CA ALA A 104 -51.79 22.84 20.68
C ALA A 104 -50.88 22.86 21.91
N ASP A 105 -49.88 23.73 21.91
CA ASP A 105 -49.03 24.01 23.06
C ASP A 105 -49.79 24.87 24.12
N ALA A 106 -49.08 25.27 25.19
CA ALA A 106 -49.66 26.12 26.23
C ALA A 106 -50.01 27.55 25.75
N ASN A 107 -49.42 28.01 24.65
CA ASN A 107 -49.66 29.32 24.03
C ASN A 107 -50.75 29.27 22.95
N GLY A 108 -51.23 28.08 22.59
CA GLY A 108 -52.25 27.85 21.56
C GLY A 108 -51.67 27.58 20.17
N ASP A 109 -50.35 27.43 20.03
CA ASP A 109 -49.70 27.13 18.77
C ASP A 109 -49.87 25.65 18.39
N PRO A 110 -50.14 25.32 17.11
CA PRO A 110 -50.36 23.95 16.68
C PRO A 110 -49.07 23.11 16.84
N GLY A 111 -49.26 21.89 17.31
CA GLY A 111 -48.19 20.95 17.56
C GLY A 111 -48.64 19.51 17.58
N PHE A 112 -47.71 18.63 17.94
CA PHE A 112 -47.91 17.19 17.96
C PHE A 112 -47.54 16.62 19.31
N ILE A 113 -48.32 15.65 19.78
CA ILE A 113 -47.85 14.69 20.77
C ILE A 113 -47.24 13.53 20.01
N THR A 114 -45.95 13.29 20.25
CA THR A 114 -45.20 12.18 19.67
C THR A 114 -45.00 11.09 20.70
N TYR A 115 -44.60 9.90 20.24
CA TYR A 115 -44.25 8.80 21.13
C TYR A 115 -43.16 7.91 20.54
N GLY A 116 -42.31 7.39 21.42
CA GLY A 116 -41.37 6.33 21.10
C GLY A 116 -42.11 5.01 20.84
N THR A 117 -41.95 4.35 19.70
CA THR A 117 -42.65 3.08 19.42
C THR A 117 -42.13 1.93 20.29
N THR A 118 -40.88 1.99 20.75
CA THR A 118 -40.28 0.98 21.62
C THR A 118 -40.92 0.97 23.01
N THR A 119 -41.04 2.15 23.64
CA THR A 119 -41.65 2.34 24.97
C THR A 119 -43.18 2.43 24.91
N ASN A 120 -43.72 2.92 23.78
CA ASN A 120 -45.14 3.20 23.56
C ASN A 120 -45.72 4.18 24.60
N THR A 121 -44.88 5.09 25.10
CA THR A 121 -45.22 6.15 26.05
C THR A 121 -45.24 7.49 25.31
N ASP A 122 -46.29 8.28 25.53
CA ASP A 122 -46.41 9.63 24.99
C ASP A 122 -45.30 10.53 25.56
N ASP A 123 -44.71 11.36 24.71
CA ASP A 123 -43.74 12.37 25.13
C ASP A 123 -44.47 13.49 25.90
N GLU A 124 -43.87 13.98 26.98
CA GLU A 124 -44.47 15.02 27.82
C GLU A 124 -44.47 16.41 27.16
N THR A 125 -43.52 16.63 26.24
CA THR A 125 -43.34 17.92 25.56
C THR A 125 -44.08 17.92 24.23
N VAL A 126 -44.91 18.95 24.01
CA VAL A 126 -45.55 19.19 22.70
C VAL A 126 -44.52 19.68 21.70
N VAL A 127 -44.48 19.04 20.53
CA VAL A 127 -43.61 19.46 19.42
C VAL A 127 -44.36 20.47 18.56
N THR A 128 -44.02 21.75 18.66
CA THR A 128 -44.59 22.80 17.79
C THR A 128 -44.01 22.71 16.37
N TYR A 129 -44.74 23.24 15.39
CA TYR A 129 -44.40 23.10 13.97
C TYR A 129 -43.01 23.65 13.60
N GLU A 130 -42.53 24.66 14.33
CA GLU A 130 -41.23 25.29 14.12
C GLU A 130 -40.03 24.35 14.38
N TYR A 131 -40.20 23.34 15.25
CA TYR A 131 -39.14 22.39 15.58
C TYR A 131 -39.18 21.14 14.71
N VAL A 132 -40.20 20.98 13.86
CA VAL A 132 -40.31 19.84 12.95
C VAL A 132 -39.33 20.03 11.79
N LEU A 133 -38.40 19.08 11.68
CA LEU A 133 -37.37 19.08 10.62
C LEU A 133 -37.88 18.42 9.34
N GLY A 134 -38.88 17.54 9.45
CA GLY A 134 -39.55 16.92 8.30
C GLY A 134 -40.15 15.54 8.60
N LYS A 135 -40.65 14.89 7.53
CA LYS A 135 -41.26 13.56 7.57
C LYS A 135 -40.27 12.47 7.15
N TYR A 136 -40.29 11.35 7.86
CA TYR A 136 -39.54 10.14 7.48
C TYR A 136 -40.05 9.56 6.15
N GLU A 137 -39.14 9.28 5.22
CA GLU A 137 -39.43 8.63 3.93
C GLU A 137 -38.85 7.21 3.87
N THR A 138 -37.55 7.05 4.18
CA THR A 138 -36.86 5.77 4.08
C THR A 138 -35.67 5.70 5.03
N HIS A 139 -35.21 4.48 5.34
CA HIS A 139 -33.95 4.24 6.03
C HIS A 139 -33.00 3.43 5.14
N ILE A 140 -31.70 3.51 5.44
CA ILE A 140 -30.69 2.62 4.88
C ILE A 140 -29.97 1.94 6.05
N PRO A 141 -30.12 0.61 6.21
CA PRO A 141 -29.59 -0.09 7.37
C PRO A 141 -28.07 -0.08 7.37
N LYS A 142 -27.45 -0.01 8.56
CA LYS A 142 -25.99 -0.11 8.80
C LYS A 142 -25.11 1.02 8.22
N ILE A 143 -25.67 1.89 7.38
CA ILE A 143 -24.93 3.04 6.84
C ILE A 143 -24.62 4.05 7.94
N GLY A 144 -25.56 4.32 8.86
CA GLY A 144 -25.32 5.22 9.99
C GLY A 144 -24.19 4.71 10.89
N THR A 145 -24.15 3.40 11.20
CA THR A 145 -23.07 2.78 11.98
C THR A 145 -21.73 2.87 11.27
N PHE A 146 -21.70 2.70 9.94
CA PHE A 146 -20.48 2.89 9.16
C PHE A 146 -19.98 4.35 9.23
N PHE A 147 -20.87 5.33 9.11
CA PHE A 147 -20.51 6.74 9.26
C PHE A 147 -20.10 7.11 10.69
N GLN A 148 -20.77 6.56 11.71
CA GLN A 148 -20.34 6.69 13.11
C GLN A 148 -18.96 6.07 13.31
N PHE A 149 -18.70 4.89 12.75
CA PHE A 149 -17.39 4.27 12.77
C PHE A 149 -16.34 5.16 12.11
N LEU A 150 -16.62 5.74 10.94
CA LEU A 150 -15.73 6.70 10.28
C LEU A 150 -15.48 7.97 11.12
N LYS A 151 -16.44 8.39 11.96
CA LYS A 151 -16.26 9.49 12.94
C LYS A 151 -15.36 9.10 14.11
N THR A 152 -15.21 7.81 14.44
CA THR A 152 -14.33 7.39 15.55
C THR A 152 -12.85 7.55 15.18
N VAL A 153 -12.01 7.82 16.18
CA VAL A 153 -10.54 7.87 16.04
C VAL A 153 -9.97 6.63 15.33
N PRO A 154 -10.30 5.38 15.73
CA PRO A 154 -9.81 4.20 15.02
C PRO A 154 -10.37 4.09 13.60
N GLY A 155 -11.64 4.40 13.35
CA GLY A 155 -12.20 4.34 12.00
C GLY A 155 -11.60 5.37 11.05
N TYR A 156 -11.34 6.59 11.53
CA TYR A 156 -10.62 7.63 10.81
C TYR A 156 -9.20 7.20 10.46
N ILE A 157 -8.45 6.66 11.44
CA ILE A 157 -7.10 6.14 11.22
C ILE A 157 -7.14 4.99 10.20
N CYS A 158 -8.04 4.03 10.34
CA CYS A 158 -8.16 2.92 9.39
C CYS A 158 -8.48 3.40 7.96
N CYS A 159 -9.40 4.36 7.81
CA CYS A 159 -9.81 4.87 6.51
C CYS A 159 -8.66 5.55 5.75
N ILE A 160 -7.74 6.20 6.45
CA ILE A 160 -6.54 6.82 5.87
C ILE A 160 -5.38 5.82 5.76
N PHE A 161 -5.19 5.00 6.78
CA PHE A 161 -4.07 4.07 6.87
C PHE A 161 -4.15 2.96 5.84
N ILE A 162 -5.35 2.41 5.57
CA ILE A 162 -5.52 1.34 4.58
C ILE A 162 -5.05 1.75 3.17
N PRO A 163 -5.55 2.86 2.58
CA PRO A 163 -5.09 3.29 1.25
C PRO A 163 -3.61 3.66 1.26
N PHE A 164 -3.13 4.31 2.31
CA PHE A 164 -1.72 4.68 2.43
C PHE A 164 -0.80 3.43 2.55
N MET A 165 -1.21 2.44 3.32
CA MET A 165 -0.50 1.17 3.47
C MET A 165 -0.47 0.40 2.15
N LEU A 166 -1.59 0.37 1.40
CA LEU A 166 -1.63 -0.19 0.06
C LEU A 166 -0.62 0.47 -0.88
N LEU A 167 -0.52 1.81 -0.87
CA LEU A 167 0.49 2.54 -1.64
C LEU A 167 1.91 2.13 -1.23
N ILE A 168 2.19 2.05 0.07
CA ILE A 168 3.49 1.61 0.59
C ILE A 168 3.82 0.19 0.11
N VAL A 169 2.88 -0.75 0.22
CA VAL A 169 3.10 -2.15 -0.20
C VAL A 169 3.36 -2.23 -1.70
N ILE A 170 2.60 -1.50 -2.53
CA ILE A 170 2.83 -1.45 -3.99
C ILE A 170 4.23 -0.90 -4.29
N HIS A 171 4.62 0.20 -3.64
CA HIS A 171 5.95 0.79 -3.81
C HIS A 171 7.08 -0.14 -3.32
N LEU A 172 6.87 -0.84 -2.21
CA LEU A 172 7.84 -1.77 -1.64
C LEU A 172 8.02 -3.00 -2.52
N MET A 173 6.92 -3.57 -3.03
CA MET A 173 6.97 -4.69 -3.97
C MET A 173 7.71 -4.32 -5.26
N ASP A 174 7.46 -3.13 -5.78
CA ASP A 174 8.14 -2.66 -6.98
C ASP A 174 9.62 -2.38 -6.73
N SER A 175 9.98 -1.83 -5.57
CA SER A 175 11.37 -1.64 -5.14
C SER A 175 12.11 -2.96 -4.96
N ILE A 176 11.49 -3.96 -4.33
CA ILE A 176 12.06 -5.30 -4.15
C ILE A 176 12.21 -6.00 -5.51
N ARG A 177 11.24 -5.88 -6.41
CA ARG A 177 11.33 -6.44 -7.77
C ARG A 177 12.49 -5.83 -8.55
N LEU A 178 12.65 -4.50 -8.48
CA LEU A 178 13.75 -3.81 -9.14
C LEU A 178 15.11 -4.24 -8.57
N PHE A 179 15.22 -4.34 -7.25
CA PHE A 179 16.43 -4.79 -6.58
C PHE A 179 16.79 -6.24 -6.89
N ARG A 180 15.80 -7.16 -6.89
CA ARG A 180 16.01 -8.56 -7.28
C ARG A 180 16.48 -8.69 -8.72
N LYS A 181 15.92 -7.89 -9.63
CA LYS A 181 16.34 -7.88 -11.05
C LYS A 181 17.80 -7.43 -11.18
N TYR A 182 18.16 -6.32 -10.54
CA TYR A 182 19.53 -5.81 -10.53
C TYR A 182 20.53 -6.84 -9.97
N LYS A 183 20.20 -7.47 -8.84
CA LYS A 183 21.05 -8.51 -8.23
C LYS A 183 21.18 -9.76 -9.11
N SER A 184 20.13 -10.14 -9.83
CA SER A 184 20.17 -11.27 -10.75
C SER A 184 21.04 -11.00 -11.97
N GLU A 185 21.00 -9.78 -12.52
CA GLU A 185 21.83 -9.37 -13.66
C GLU A 185 23.31 -9.36 -13.28
N GLN A 186 23.69 -8.74 -12.15
CA GLN A 186 25.07 -8.77 -11.66
C GLN A 186 25.57 -10.19 -11.39
N LYS A 187 24.74 -11.04 -10.79
CA LYS A 187 25.14 -12.42 -10.49
C LYS A 187 25.33 -13.24 -11.78
N ALA A 188 24.50 -13.01 -12.79
CA ALA A 188 24.64 -13.67 -14.09
C ALA A 188 25.90 -13.22 -14.83
N GLU A 189 26.22 -11.92 -14.79
CA GLU A 189 27.43 -11.36 -15.40
C GLU A 189 28.70 -11.89 -14.72
N LEU A 190 28.73 -11.86 -13.38
CA LEU A 190 29.84 -12.44 -12.61
C LEU A 190 30.00 -13.95 -12.86
N GLN A 191 28.90 -14.68 -13.01
CA GLN A 191 28.98 -16.11 -13.31
C GLN A 191 29.54 -16.35 -14.71
N ALA A 192 29.12 -15.57 -15.71
CA ALA A 192 29.62 -15.66 -17.07
C ALA A 192 31.13 -15.38 -17.13
N GLU A 193 31.60 -14.33 -16.45
CA GLU A 193 33.02 -13.99 -16.36
C GLU A 193 33.83 -15.11 -15.70
N ARG A 194 33.32 -15.71 -14.61
CA ARG A 194 33.98 -16.85 -13.94
C ARG A 194 34.05 -18.09 -14.83
N ASP A 195 32.99 -18.37 -15.60
CA ASP A 195 32.94 -19.49 -16.52
C ASP A 195 33.90 -19.29 -17.71
N GLU A 196 34.09 -18.05 -18.17
CA GLU A 196 35.05 -17.67 -19.21
C GLU A 196 36.50 -17.82 -18.72
N ILE A 197 36.83 -17.28 -17.54
CA ILE A 197 38.14 -17.45 -16.90
C ILE A 197 38.46 -18.93 -16.66
N ALA A 198 37.46 -19.75 -16.29
CA ALA A 198 37.66 -21.18 -16.11
C ALA A 198 38.00 -21.89 -17.43
N LYS A 199 37.38 -21.50 -18.54
CA LYS A 199 37.70 -22.02 -19.87
C LYS A 199 39.11 -21.61 -20.32
N GLU A 200 39.45 -20.33 -20.19
CA GLU A 200 40.77 -19.82 -20.55
C GLU A 200 41.88 -20.50 -19.75
N ARG A 201 41.66 -20.73 -18.45
CA ARG A 201 42.59 -21.50 -17.60
C ARG A 201 42.74 -22.95 -18.07
N ALA A 202 41.65 -23.60 -18.47
CA ALA A 202 41.70 -24.97 -18.97
C ALA A 202 42.44 -25.08 -20.31
N GLU A 203 42.25 -24.10 -21.21
CA GLU A 203 42.98 -24.00 -22.49
C GLU A 203 44.47 -23.70 -22.27
N SER A 204 44.78 -22.74 -21.40
CA SER A 204 46.16 -22.40 -21.03
C SER A 204 46.91 -23.59 -20.42
N GLN A 205 46.24 -24.36 -19.54
CA GLN A 205 46.81 -25.58 -18.96
C GLN A 205 47.12 -26.64 -20.03
N LYS A 206 46.22 -26.85 -21.00
CA LYS A 206 46.46 -27.79 -22.11
C LYS A 206 47.63 -27.36 -22.98
N MET A 207 47.70 -26.08 -23.34
CA MET A 207 48.80 -25.53 -24.14
C MET A 207 50.15 -25.67 -23.41
N MET A 208 50.20 -25.42 -22.10
CA MET A 208 51.40 -25.63 -21.29
C MET A 208 51.84 -27.11 -21.31
N GLU A 209 50.90 -28.05 -21.21
CA GLU A 209 51.21 -29.48 -21.26
C GLU A 209 51.78 -29.90 -22.63
N GLU A 210 51.24 -29.36 -23.73
CA GLU A 210 51.78 -29.58 -25.08
C GLU A 210 53.19 -28.99 -25.25
N LEU A 211 53.43 -27.76 -24.74
CA LEU A 211 54.75 -27.13 -24.78
C LEU A 211 55.79 -27.94 -23.99
N LEU A 212 55.42 -28.50 -22.84
CA LEU A 212 56.30 -29.37 -22.06
C LEU A 212 56.65 -30.65 -22.82
N LYS A 213 55.66 -31.30 -23.47
CA LYS A 213 55.90 -32.48 -24.31
C LYS A 213 56.81 -32.17 -25.49
N LEU A 214 56.59 -31.04 -26.18
CA LEU A 214 57.42 -30.61 -27.30
C LEU A 214 58.87 -30.31 -26.85
N LYS A 215 59.02 -29.62 -25.71
CA LYS A 215 60.34 -29.35 -25.12
C LYS A 215 61.09 -30.64 -24.77
N GLU A 216 60.41 -31.65 -24.23
CA GLU A 216 60.98 -32.97 -23.94
C GLU A 216 61.42 -33.70 -25.24
N GLN A 217 60.60 -33.64 -26.29
CA GLN A 217 60.92 -34.19 -27.61
C GLN A 217 62.14 -33.51 -28.25
N LEU A 218 62.21 -32.17 -28.17
CA LEU A 218 63.37 -31.43 -28.64
C LEU A 218 64.63 -31.78 -27.84
N ARG A 219 64.53 -31.90 -26.50
CA ARG A 219 65.65 -32.28 -25.63
C ARG A 219 66.19 -33.68 -25.97
N THR A 220 65.31 -34.65 -26.18
CA THR A 220 65.68 -36.02 -26.56
C THR A 220 66.29 -36.08 -27.97
N THR A 221 65.72 -35.33 -28.92
CA THR A 221 66.28 -35.20 -30.29
C THR A 221 67.66 -34.56 -30.27
N ASN A 222 67.86 -33.47 -29.51
CA ASN A 222 69.14 -32.76 -29.43
C ASN A 222 70.24 -33.62 -28.77
N ASN A 223 69.89 -34.41 -27.74
CA ASN A 223 70.82 -35.39 -27.14
C ASN A 223 71.15 -36.56 -28.09
N GLY A 224 70.22 -36.96 -28.96
CA GLY A 224 70.44 -37.94 -30.03
C GLY A 224 71.33 -37.42 -31.18
N VAL A 225 71.28 -36.12 -31.47
CA VAL A 225 72.18 -35.49 -32.46
C VAL A 225 73.59 -35.32 -31.88
N ASN A 226 73.72 -34.98 -30.60
CA ASN A 226 75.03 -34.80 -29.96
C ASN A 226 75.78 -36.13 -29.70
N SER A 227 75.06 -37.27 -29.65
CA SER A 227 75.67 -38.61 -29.58
C SER A 227 76.16 -39.14 -30.93
N ASN A 228 75.63 -38.63 -32.05
CA ASN A 228 76.12 -38.96 -33.40
C ASN A 228 77.25 -38.02 -33.88
N ALA A 229 77.37 -36.81 -33.32
CA ALA A 229 78.50 -35.91 -33.60
C ALA A 229 79.78 -36.29 -32.83
N ALA A 230 79.69 -37.04 -31.73
CA ALA A 230 80.85 -37.50 -30.96
C ALA A 230 81.50 -38.79 -31.50
N ALA A 231 80.95 -39.41 -32.55
CA ALA A 231 81.44 -40.68 -33.11
C ALA A 231 82.32 -40.52 -34.36
N THR A 232 82.75 -39.31 -34.71
CA THR A 232 83.69 -39.07 -35.81
C THR A 232 84.71 -38.04 -35.34
N TYR A 233 86.00 -38.32 -35.60
CA TYR A 233 87.21 -37.61 -35.13
C TYR A 233 87.81 -38.14 -33.82
N THR A 234 88.45 -39.30 -33.91
CA THR A 234 89.68 -39.60 -33.16
C THR A 234 90.80 -39.92 -34.14
N GLN A 235 91.64 -38.93 -34.46
CA GLN A 235 93.07 -39.13 -34.72
C GLN A 235 93.80 -37.78 -34.85
N GLY A 236 94.87 -37.62 -34.07
CA GLY A 236 96.01 -36.79 -34.46
C GLY A 236 96.34 -35.59 -33.56
N ASN A 237 97.17 -35.85 -32.54
CA ASN A 237 98.29 -35.05 -32.02
C ASN A 237 98.23 -33.52 -31.94
N GLY A 238 98.65 -33.00 -30.77
CA GLY A 238 99.35 -31.72 -30.69
C GLY A 238 99.14 -30.93 -29.40
N GLU A 239 100.05 -31.12 -28.45
CA GLU A 239 100.70 -30.12 -27.57
C GLU A 239 99.89 -28.99 -26.88
N GLU A 240 100.11 -28.97 -25.56
CA GLU A 240 100.33 -27.82 -24.64
C GLU A 240 99.33 -26.66 -24.54
N GLY A 241 98.91 -26.38 -23.30
CA GLY A 241 98.30 -25.09 -22.95
C GLY A 241 97.59 -25.09 -21.61
N ILE A 242 98.35 -24.87 -20.53
CA ILE A 242 97.84 -24.55 -19.19
C ILE A 242 97.10 -23.19 -19.23
N PHE A 243 95.86 -23.12 -18.73
CA PHE A 243 95.41 -21.93 -18.01
C PHE A 243 94.28 -22.24 -17.02
N SER A 244 94.36 -21.52 -15.90
CA SER A 244 93.79 -21.77 -14.58
C SER A 244 92.70 -20.73 -14.28
N THR A 245 91.69 -21.13 -13.48
CA THR A 245 90.92 -20.30 -12.52
C THR A 245 90.15 -19.08 -13.08
N ASP A 246 89.10 -18.52 -12.51
CA ASP A 246 88.60 -18.52 -11.14
C ASP A 246 87.13 -18.04 -11.13
N THR A 247 86.49 -18.33 -10.02
CA THR A 247 85.27 -17.80 -9.38
C THR A 247 84.88 -16.32 -9.62
N LYS A 248 83.56 -16.04 -9.49
CA LYS A 248 82.93 -15.18 -8.45
C LYS A 248 81.42 -14.98 -8.74
N ASN A 249 80.54 -15.41 -7.83
CA ASN A 249 79.94 -14.67 -6.69
C ASN A 249 78.88 -13.62 -7.14
N VAL A 250 77.58 -13.77 -6.85
CA VAL A 250 76.87 -13.64 -5.55
C VAL A 250 76.58 -12.18 -5.17
N LEU A 251 75.25 -11.91 -5.05
CA LEU A 251 74.49 -11.07 -4.11
C LEU A 251 74.91 -9.63 -3.75
N GLY A 252 73.86 -8.83 -3.50
CA GLY A 252 73.87 -7.59 -2.71
C GLY A 252 73.93 -6.36 -3.62
N GLY A 253 72.92 -5.49 -3.70
CA GLY A 253 72.09 -4.94 -2.65
C GLY A 253 72.73 -3.65 -2.14
N GLU A 254 72.22 -2.48 -2.55
CA GLU A 254 72.15 -1.28 -1.71
C GLU A 254 71.50 -0.07 -2.42
N ARG A 255 70.76 0.71 -1.60
CA ARG A 255 70.44 2.15 -1.69
C ARG A 255 69.33 2.53 -2.68
N ILE A 256 68.31 3.31 -2.32
CA ILE A 256 68.12 4.33 -1.26
C ILE A 256 66.67 4.24 -0.76
#